data_AF-A0A2K3KYP2-F1
#
_entry.id   AF-A0A2K3KYP2-F1
#
_cell.length_a   1.000
_cell.length_b   1.000
_cell.length_c   1.000
_cell.angle_alpha   90.00
_cell.angle_beta   90.00
_cell.angle_gamma   90.00
#
_symmetry.space_group_name_H-M   'P 1'
#
loop_
_entity.id
_entity.type
_entity.pdbx_description
1 polymer ?
#
loop_
_entity_poly.entity_id
_entity_poly.type
_entity_poly.pdbx_seq_one_letter_code
_entity_poly.pdbx_strand_id
1 'polypeptide(L)'
;RFNPSSAVRCLTAAIKSKYDWFCPTWGDATKSMRDFWFNEFKKYCKWQPKYEARIRRIFDIKGDVRYRGMMYQARAKYAKSSVFKPKYIPEPIWKELIHHWASDKKFKNWSVANTVNRASNEGSSMHTGGSISMGEHERRMEAATGVKPTMEEVFTKCHLKEDKSWVDKKAEKAIEGFKRRKIELTELSLFQNENIDGLPCETQPIPDDLTIWKEVVPKGKKGTLYGFGSIGSKISSGYTLLSSCSLASKETHLEQELIECQKKVKEQQAVNEEQKLQLQNQHKRIESNESMLAALFGKLNMPLPPNFASASPVQDGSNEIGDPSNSNNGDDFDVDLDDYI
;
A
#
# COMPACT_ATOMS: atom_id res chain seq x y z
N ARG A 1 6.19 12.88 -16.42
CA ARG A 1 5.83 11.48 -16.75
C ARG A 1 6.55 10.59 -15.74
N PHE A 2 5.81 9.89 -14.88
CA PHE A 2 6.40 8.97 -13.90
C PHE A 2 6.82 7.68 -14.64
N ASN A 3 8.09 7.32 -14.60
CA ASN A 3 8.57 6.05 -15.15
C ASN A 3 8.90 5.12 -13.96
N PRO A 4 8.13 4.03 -13.74
CA PRO A 4 8.32 3.11 -12.63
C PRO A 4 9.75 2.54 -12.52
N SER A 5 10.41 2.27 -13.65
CA SER A 5 11.80 1.76 -13.67
C SER A 5 12.83 2.79 -13.19
N SER A 6 12.54 4.08 -13.36
CA SER A 6 13.38 5.17 -12.84
C SER A 6 13.09 5.48 -11.37
N ALA A 7 11.87 5.24 -10.91
CA ALA A 7 11.44 5.54 -9.55
C ALA A 7 12.27 4.79 -8.48
N VAL A 8 12.62 3.52 -8.72
CA VAL A 8 13.46 2.75 -7.79
C VAL A 8 14.87 3.34 -7.66
N ARG A 9 15.44 3.88 -8.75
CA ARG A 9 16.74 4.56 -8.72
C ARG A 9 16.65 5.87 -7.95
N CYS A 10 15.60 6.66 -8.18
CA CYS A 10 15.33 7.90 -7.44
C CYS A 10 15.13 7.63 -5.95
N LEU A 11 14.38 6.59 -5.58
CA LEU A 11 14.20 6.15 -4.21
C LEU A 11 15.53 5.74 -3.56
N THR A 12 16.36 5.01 -4.28
CA THR A 12 17.71 4.65 -3.80
C THR A 12 18.55 5.89 -3.54
N ALA A 13 18.51 6.88 -4.44
CA ALA A 13 19.23 8.14 -4.27
C ALA A 13 18.72 8.92 -3.06
N ALA A 14 17.40 9.00 -2.88
CA ALA A 14 16.77 9.62 -1.73
C ALA A 14 17.20 8.97 -0.40
N ILE A 15 17.15 7.64 -0.29
CA ILE A 15 17.57 6.94 0.93
C ILE A 15 19.05 7.19 1.25
N LYS A 16 19.92 7.20 0.21
CA LYS A 16 21.35 7.45 0.37
C LYS A 16 21.71 8.90 0.69
N SER A 17 20.80 9.85 0.45
CA SER A 17 21.09 11.27 0.67
C SER A 17 21.25 11.62 2.15
N LYS A 18 20.56 10.89 3.03
CA LYS A 18 20.63 11.09 4.47
C LYS A 18 20.35 9.79 5.22
N TYR A 19 21.35 9.30 5.92
CA TYR A 19 21.25 8.14 6.80
C TYR A 19 22.00 8.47 8.08
N ASP A 20 21.33 9.15 9.01
CA ASP A 20 21.94 9.70 10.23
C ASP A 20 21.41 9.06 11.51
N TRP A 21 20.59 8.02 11.40
CA TRP A 21 20.05 7.28 12.53
C TRP A 21 20.18 5.75 12.36
N PHE A 22 20.29 5.04 13.48
CA PHE A 22 20.27 3.58 13.49
C PHE A 22 18.89 3.04 13.07
N CYS A 23 18.87 2.34 11.94
CA CYS A 23 17.64 1.98 11.24
C CYS A 23 17.78 0.61 10.56
N PRO A 24 17.77 -0.52 11.29
CA PRO A 24 18.04 -1.83 10.69
C PRO A 24 16.98 -2.26 9.67
N THR A 25 15.74 -1.77 9.80
CA THR A 25 14.63 -1.96 8.84
C THR A 25 14.00 -0.62 8.44
N TRP A 26 13.16 -0.60 7.39
CA TRP A 26 12.45 0.62 6.98
C TRP A 26 11.46 1.12 8.04
N GLY A 27 10.88 0.20 8.81
CA GLY A 27 9.97 0.52 9.91
C GLY A 27 10.67 1.28 11.04
N ASP A 28 11.95 1.00 11.28
CA ASP A 28 12.77 1.68 12.30
C ASP A 28 13.15 3.11 11.90
N ALA A 29 12.92 3.50 10.63
CA ALA A 29 13.16 4.86 10.19
C ALA A 29 12.20 5.79 10.94
N THR A 30 12.70 6.91 11.45
CA THR A 30 11.83 7.91 12.04
C THR A 30 10.90 8.49 10.98
N LYS A 31 9.73 9.02 11.40
CA LYS A 31 8.83 9.74 10.48
C LYS A 31 9.57 10.87 9.76
N SER A 32 10.43 11.59 10.49
CA SER A 32 11.27 12.66 9.94
C SER A 32 12.20 12.17 8.83
N MET A 33 12.87 11.03 9.01
CA MET A 33 13.71 10.44 7.96
C MET A 33 12.90 10.04 6.73
N ARG A 34 11.75 9.39 6.90
CA ARG A 34 10.88 9.00 5.77
C ARG A 34 10.31 10.22 5.04
N ASP A 35 9.91 11.26 5.78
CA ASP A 35 9.46 12.52 5.20
C ASP A 35 10.58 13.22 4.43
N PHE A 36 11.80 13.21 4.96
CA PHE A 36 13.00 13.70 4.27
C PHE A 36 13.26 12.92 2.98
N TRP A 37 13.32 11.59 3.03
CA TRP A 37 13.51 10.76 1.84
C TRP A 37 12.39 10.96 0.81
N PHE A 38 11.15 11.13 1.24
CA PHE A 38 10.04 11.42 0.34
C PHE A 38 10.19 12.78 -0.34
N ASN A 39 10.65 13.80 0.40
CA ASN A 39 10.95 15.11 -0.16
C ASN A 39 12.14 15.08 -1.13
N GLU A 40 13.18 14.30 -0.84
CA GLU A 40 14.27 14.07 -1.79
C GLU A 40 13.80 13.32 -3.03
N PHE A 41 12.94 12.32 -2.87
CA PHE A 41 12.34 11.57 -3.98
C PHE A 41 11.50 12.47 -4.89
N LYS A 42 10.73 13.41 -4.32
CA LYS A 42 9.95 14.42 -5.05
C LYS A 42 10.80 15.26 -6.03
N LYS A 43 12.09 15.47 -5.74
CA LYS A 43 12.98 16.22 -6.66
C LYS A 43 13.18 15.52 -8.00
N TYR A 44 13.05 14.20 -8.03
CA TYR A 44 13.30 13.39 -9.22
C TYR A 44 12.02 12.96 -9.95
N CYS A 45 10.85 13.10 -9.34
CA CYS A 45 9.58 12.58 -9.84
C CYS A 45 8.49 13.66 -9.79
N LYS A 46 7.72 13.82 -10.87
CA LYS A 46 6.64 14.82 -10.95
C LYS A 46 5.27 14.15 -11.06
N TRP A 47 4.30 14.66 -10.30
CA TRP A 47 2.90 14.23 -10.31
C TRP A 47 1.95 15.40 -9.98
N GLN A 48 0.65 15.21 -10.19
CA GLN A 48 -0.37 16.18 -9.80
C GLN A 48 -0.64 16.10 -8.28
N PRO A 49 -0.86 17.22 -7.57
CA PRO A 49 -1.03 17.23 -6.11
C PRO A 49 -2.12 16.28 -5.58
N LYS A 50 -3.20 16.07 -6.34
CA LYS A 50 -4.28 15.14 -5.97
C LYS A 50 -3.82 13.69 -5.75
N TYR A 51 -2.67 13.30 -6.31
CA TYR A 51 -2.11 11.96 -6.15
C TYR A 51 -1.06 11.86 -5.02
N GLU A 52 -0.76 12.92 -4.28
CA GLU A 52 0.33 12.93 -3.29
C GLU A 52 0.17 11.84 -2.22
N ALA A 53 -1.04 11.69 -1.66
CA ALA A 53 -1.31 10.65 -0.66
C ALA A 53 -1.12 9.23 -1.23
N ARG A 54 -1.60 8.98 -2.45
CA ARG A 54 -1.43 7.69 -3.13
C ARG A 54 0.04 7.41 -3.43
N ILE A 55 0.78 8.40 -3.92
CA ILE A 55 2.19 8.27 -4.25
C ILE A 55 3.04 8.11 -2.99
N ARG A 56 2.69 8.78 -1.90
CA ARG A 56 3.33 8.57 -0.60
C ARG A 56 3.18 7.14 -0.13
N ARG A 57 1.96 6.57 -0.21
CA ARG A 57 1.73 5.15 0.12
C ARG A 57 2.57 4.21 -0.74
N ILE A 58 2.60 4.44 -2.06
CA ILE A 58 3.43 3.63 -2.98
C ILE A 58 4.92 3.79 -2.65
N PHE A 59 5.36 5.00 -2.33
CA PHE A 59 6.73 5.29 -1.92
C PHE A 59 7.10 4.51 -0.65
N ASP A 60 6.24 4.46 0.36
CA ASP A 60 6.52 3.72 1.59
C ASP A 60 6.58 2.20 1.35
N ILE A 61 5.63 1.65 0.58
CA ILE A 61 5.63 0.22 0.19
C ILE A 61 6.91 -0.12 -0.58
N LYS A 62 7.31 0.72 -1.52
CA LYS A 62 8.53 0.50 -2.30
C LYS A 62 9.81 0.81 -1.56
N GLY A 63 9.75 1.77 -0.65
CA GLY A 63 10.78 2.12 0.30
C GLY A 63 11.21 0.90 1.07
N ASP A 64 10.27 0.22 1.71
CA ASP A 64 10.54 -0.99 2.48
C ASP A 64 11.24 -2.09 1.67
N VAL A 65 10.65 -2.48 0.54
CA VAL A 65 11.20 -3.54 -0.32
C VAL A 65 12.61 -3.17 -0.79
N ARG A 66 12.80 -1.92 -1.24
CA ARG A 66 14.09 -1.47 -1.74
C ARG A 66 15.13 -1.40 -0.64
N TYR A 67 14.76 -0.89 0.52
CA TYR A 67 15.62 -0.73 1.69
C TYR A 67 16.13 -2.07 2.21
N ARG A 68 15.23 -3.05 2.33
CA ARG A 68 15.57 -4.44 2.68
C ARG A 68 16.59 -5.04 1.70
N GLY A 69 16.40 -4.81 0.39
CA GLY A 69 17.38 -5.18 -0.63
C GLY A 69 18.73 -4.48 -0.47
N MET A 70 18.74 -3.18 -0.14
CA MET A 70 19.97 -2.43 0.13
C MET A 70 20.73 -2.97 1.35
N MET A 71 20.03 -3.28 2.44
CA MET A 71 20.63 -3.86 3.65
C MET A 71 21.19 -5.26 3.39
N TYR A 72 20.47 -6.09 2.64
CA TYR A 72 20.97 -7.39 2.21
C TYR A 72 22.26 -7.26 1.39
N GLN A 73 22.30 -6.34 0.41
CA GLN A 73 23.50 -6.08 -0.40
C GLN A 73 24.67 -5.60 0.45
N ALA A 74 24.42 -4.71 1.42
CA ALA A 74 25.45 -4.21 2.33
C ALA A 74 26.04 -5.36 3.17
N ARG A 75 25.18 -6.22 3.75
CA ARG A 75 25.60 -7.43 4.48
C ARG A 75 26.40 -8.39 3.60
N ALA A 76 25.92 -8.69 2.39
CA ALA A 76 26.57 -9.62 1.49
C ALA A 76 27.97 -9.12 1.05
N LYS A 77 28.14 -7.81 0.87
CA LYS A 77 29.45 -7.21 0.58
C LYS A 77 30.37 -7.23 1.81
N TYR A 78 29.85 -6.91 2.99
CA TYR A 78 30.59 -7.00 4.24
C TYR A 78 31.07 -8.42 4.54
N ALA A 79 30.23 -9.43 4.30
CA ALA A 79 30.59 -10.84 4.46
C ALA A 79 31.73 -11.28 3.52
N LYS A 80 31.88 -10.64 2.36
CA LYS A 80 32.99 -10.89 1.41
C LYS A 80 34.25 -10.09 1.75
N SER A 81 34.10 -8.94 2.38
CA SER A 81 35.21 -8.06 2.76
C SER A 81 34.83 -7.28 4.02
N SER A 82 35.47 -7.61 5.15
CA SER A 82 35.22 -6.96 6.44
C SER A 82 35.61 -5.48 6.48
N VAL A 83 36.36 -5.01 5.48
CA VAL A 83 36.72 -3.58 5.29
C VAL A 83 35.59 -2.82 4.57
N PHE A 84 34.63 -3.51 3.95
CA PHE A 84 33.55 -2.86 3.24
C PHE A 84 32.64 -2.06 4.18
N LYS A 85 32.42 -0.80 3.81
CA LYS A 85 31.36 0.05 4.36
C LYS A 85 30.65 0.85 3.26
N PRO A 86 29.32 0.95 3.28
CA PRO A 86 28.61 1.90 2.41
C PRO A 86 28.96 3.36 2.74
N LYS A 87 29.38 4.13 1.72
CA LYS A 87 29.78 5.55 1.88
C LYS A 87 28.70 6.45 2.51
N TYR A 88 27.44 6.12 2.30
CA TYR A 88 26.29 6.91 2.77
C TYR A 88 25.89 6.62 4.22
N ILE A 89 26.48 5.59 4.86
CA ILE A 89 26.21 5.24 6.26
C ILE A 89 27.39 5.73 7.12
N PRO A 90 27.15 6.62 8.10
CA PRO A 90 28.15 7.05 9.08
C PRO A 90 28.80 5.86 9.81
N GLU A 91 30.08 6.02 10.16
CA GLU A 91 30.86 4.95 10.80
C GLU A 91 30.23 4.41 12.10
N PRO A 92 29.75 5.26 13.03
CA PRO A 92 29.17 4.76 14.28
C PRO A 92 27.93 3.89 14.03
N ILE A 93 27.06 4.33 13.13
CA ILE A 93 25.81 3.64 12.79
C ILE A 93 26.10 2.33 12.04
N TRP A 94 27.12 2.31 11.20
CA TRP A 94 27.53 1.08 10.51
C TRP A 94 28.00 -0.01 11.49
N LYS A 95 28.78 0.37 12.50
CA LYS A 95 29.21 -0.55 13.57
C LYS A 95 28.02 -1.09 14.36
N GLU A 96 27.05 -0.23 14.65
CA GLU A 96 25.81 -0.62 15.32
C GLU A 96 24.97 -1.60 14.49
N LEU A 97 24.86 -1.39 13.17
CA LEU A 97 24.21 -2.33 12.25
C LEU A 97 24.89 -3.69 12.21
N ILE A 98 26.23 -3.71 12.17
CA ILE A 98 27.00 -4.97 12.23
C ILE A 98 26.74 -5.69 13.54
N HIS A 99 26.79 -4.96 14.67
CA HIS A 99 26.50 -5.53 15.98
C HIS A 99 25.09 -6.12 16.01
N HIS A 100 24.08 -5.36 15.59
CA HIS A 100 22.70 -5.81 15.51
C HIS A 100 22.54 -7.10 14.68
N TRP A 101 23.13 -7.19 13.49
CA TRP A 101 23.05 -8.40 12.68
C TRP A 101 23.72 -9.63 13.32
N ALA A 102 24.73 -9.42 14.17
CA ALA A 102 25.45 -10.48 14.85
C ALA A 102 24.78 -10.96 16.16
N SER A 103 24.15 -10.03 16.89
CA SER A 103 23.61 -10.26 18.24
C SER A 103 22.08 -10.38 18.30
N ASP A 104 21.33 -9.74 17.40
CA ASP A 104 19.87 -9.71 17.47
C ASP A 104 19.26 -11.09 17.19
N LYS A 105 18.61 -11.65 18.21
CA LYS A 105 18.03 -13.00 18.16
C LYS A 105 16.89 -13.09 17.14
N LYS A 106 16.05 -12.05 17.03
CA LYS A 106 14.89 -12.04 16.13
C LYS A 106 15.35 -12.07 14.67
N PHE A 107 16.31 -11.22 14.32
CA PHE A 107 16.94 -11.16 13.01
C PHE A 107 17.59 -12.50 12.65
N LYS A 108 18.36 -13.09 13.56
CA LYS A 108 19.04 -14.38 13.31
C LYS A 108 18.05 -15.51 13.07
N ASN A 109 17.03 -15.63 13.92
CA ASN A 109 16.00 -16.66 13.76
C ASN A 109 15.28 -16.51 12.40
N TRP A 110 14.92 -15.28 12.03
CA TRP A 110 14.27 -15.02 10.75
C TRP A 110 15.20 -15.31 9.57
N SER A 111 16.49 -14.96 9.67
CA SER A 111 17.48 -15.25 8.63
C SER A 111 17.66 -16.75 8.41
N VAL A 112 17.68 -17.54 9.49
CA VAL A 112 17.76 -19.01 9.40
C VAL A 112 16.50 -19.58 8.76
N ALA A 113 15.32 -19.19 9.25
CA ALA A 113 14.05 -19.64 8.69
C ALA A 113 13.93 -19.28 7.19
N ASN A 114 14.29 -18.07 6.79
CA ASN A 114 14.26 -17.64 5.38
C ASN A 114 15.28 -18.40 4.52
N THR A 115 16.40 -18.83 5.09
CA THR A 115 17.38 -19.66 4.38
C THR A 115 16.82 -21.04 4.12
N VAL A 116 16.19 -21.66 5.13
CA VAL A 116 15.50 -22.95 4.99
C VAL A 116 14.35 -22.85 3.99
N ASN A 117 13.51 -21.82 4.09
CA ASN A 117 12.39 -21.58 3.17
C ASN A 117 12.85 -21.38 1.72
N ARG A 118 14.01 -20.74 1.49
CA ARG A 118 14.59 -20.59 0.14
C ARG A 118 15.18 -21.89 -0.40
N ALA A 119 15.62 -22.79 0.48
CA ALA A 119 16.17 -24.09 0.10
C ALA A 119 15.08 -25.16 -0.08
N SER A 120 13.89 -24.95 0.49
CA SER A 120 12.75 -25.86 0.30
C SER A 120 12.08 -25.62 -1.05
N ASN A 121 12.00 -26.67 -1.87
CA ASN A 121 11.09 -26.70 -3.02
C ASN A 121 9.61 -26.90 -2.60
N GLU A 122 9.39 -27.29 -1.35
CA GLU A 122 8.06 -27.54 -0.79
C GLU A 122 7.37 -26.21 -0.44
N GLY A 123 6.45 -25.77 -1.31
CA GLY A 123 5.65 -24.55 -1.10
C GLY A 123 5.98 -23.38 -2.01
N SER A 124 7.05 -23.44 -2.81
CA SER A 124 7.26 -22.49 -3.91
C SER A 124 6.32 -22.84 -5.06
N SER A 125 5.47 -21.90 -5.47
CA SER A 125 4.69 -22.03 -6.72
C SER A 125 5.65 -21.82 -7.89
N MET A 126 6.30 -22.90 -8.32
CA MET A 126 7.17 -22.84 -9.50
C MET A 126 6.31 -22.51 -10.72
N HIS A 127 6.78 -21.57 -11.53
CA HIS A 127 6.12 -21.16 -12.76
C HIS A 127 7.17 -20.74 -13.79
N THR A 128 6.85 -20.91 -15.07
CA THR A 128 7.69 -20.57 -16.24
C THR A 128 7.30 -19.23 -16.86
N GLY A 129 6.31 -18.54 -16.28
CA GLY A 129 5.82 -17.23 -16.74
C GLY A 129 6.85 -16.09 -16.64
N GLY A 130 8.02 -16.31 -16.03
CA GLY A 130 9.07 -15.32 -15.85
C GLY A 130 8.70 -14.26 -14.82
N SER A 131 9.17 -13.02 -15.00
CA SER A 131 8.80 -11.88 -14.15
C SER A 131 7.45 -11.24 -14.54
N ILE A 132 6.62 -11.95 -15.29
CA ILE A 132 5.33 -11.48 -15.79
C ILE A 132 4.22 -12.20 -15.01
N SER A 133 3.26 -11.45 -14.49
CA SER A 133 2.14 -12.02 -13.75
C SER A 133 1.24 -12.88 -14.67
N MET A 134 0.51 -13.83 -14.07
CA MET A 134 -0.44 -14.65 -14.84
C MET A 134 -1.58 -13.82 -15.45
N GLY A 135 -2.03 -12.76 -14.76
CA GLY A 135 -3.05 -11.85 -15.30
C GLY A 135 -2.54 -11.04 -16.49
N GLU A 136 -1.24 -10.72 -16.51
CA GLU A 136 -0.60 -10.13 -17.69
C GLU A 136 -0.53 -11.15 -18.84
N HIS A 137 -0.22 -12.43 -18.56
CA HIS A 137 -0.29 -13.50 -19.57
C HIS A 137 -1.70 -13.68 -20.12
N GLU A 138 -2.73 -13.67 -19.27
CA GLU A 138 -4.15 -13.71 -19.68
C GLU A 138 -4.48 -12.60 -20.68
N ARG A 139 -4.17 -11.35 -20.33
CA ARG A 139 -4.45 -10.20 -21.20
C ARG A 139 -3.69 -10.24 -22.52
N ARG A 140 -2.44 -10.74 -22.50
CA ARG A 140 -1.63 -10.89 -23.73
C ARG A 140 -2.18 -11.96 -24.65
N MET A 141 -2.67 -13.07 -24.10
CA MET A 141 -3.32 -14.11 -24.88
C MET A 141 -4.63 -13.60 -25.48
N GLU A 142 -5.47 -12.92 -24.70
CA GLU A 142 -6.70 -12.29 -25.19
C GLU A 142 -6.43 -11.27 -26.30
N ALA A 143 -5.39 -10.43 -26.16
CA ALA A 143 -5.00 -9.48 -27.19
C ALA A 143 -4.51 -10.14 -28.48
N ALA A 144 -3.92 -11.34 -28.39
CA ALA A 144 -3.39 -12.05 -29.56
C ALA A 144 -4.47 -12.84 -30.31
N THR A 145 -5.44 -13.42 -29.59
CA THR A 145 -6.50 -14.27 -30.17
C THR A 145 -7.82 -13.52 -30.37
N GLY A 146 -8.00 -12.38 -29.70
CA GLY A 146 -9.28 -11.67 -29.61
C GLY A 146 -10.32 -12.37 -28.72
N VAL A 147 -9.96 -13.50 -28.09
CA VAL A 147 -10.85 -14.33 -27.28
C VAL A 147 -10.26 -14.47 -25.89
N LYS A 148 -11.08 -14.26 -24.86
CA LYS A 148 -10.63 -14.42 -23.48
C LYS A 148 -10.19 -15.88 -23.23
N PRO A 149 -8.93 -16.11 -22.83
CA PRO A 149 -8.42 -17.45 -22.57
C PRO A 149 -9.05 -18.03 -21.31
N THR A 150 -9.21 -19.35 -21.29
CA THR A 150 -9.70 -20.10 -20.14
C THR A 150 -8.67 -20.15 -19.01
N MET A 151 -9.14 -20.41 -17.80
CA MET A 151 -8.29 -20.62 -16.62
C MET A 151 -7.23 -21.71 -16.86
N GLU A 152 -7.61 -22.77 -17.58
CA GLU A 152 -6.74 -23.90 -17.93
C GLU A 152 -5.61 -23.50 -18.88
N GLU A 153 -5.92 -22.69 -19.90
CA GLU A 153 -4.94 -22.21 -20.88
C GLU A 153 -3.91 -21.29 -20.23
N VAL A 154 -4.36 -20.35 -19.39
CA VAL A 154 -3.47 -19.45 -18.64
C VAL A 154 -2.57 -20.24 -17.69
N PHE A 155 -3.15 -21.19 -16.95
CA PHE A 155 -2.39 -22.03 -16.03
C PHE A 155 -1.33 -22.85 -16.76
N THR A 156 -1.73 -23.54 -17.83
CA THR A 156 -0.86 -24.38 -18.66
C THR A 156 0.29 -23.56 -19.26
N LYS A 157 0.00 -22.37 -19.79
CA LYS A 157 1.02 -21.47 -20.34
C LYS A 157 2.08 -21.08 -19.31
N CYS A 158 1.69 -20.92 -18.06
CA CYS A 158 2.58 -20.48 -16.98
C CYS A 158 3.25 -21.62 -16.20
N HIS A 159 2.83 -22.89 -16.40
CA HIS A 159 3.33 -24.04 -15.63
C HIS A 159 3.85 -25.19 -16.51
N LEU A 160 3.95 -24.98 -17.82
CA LEU A 160 4.72 -25.84 -18.73
C LEU A 160 6.08 -25.24 -19.04
N LYS A 161 7.08 -26.11 -19.11
CA LYS A 161 8.42 -25.79 -19.62
C LYS A 161 8.42 -25.77 -21.16
N GLU A 162 9.53 -25.35 -21.76
CA GLU A 162 9.70 -25.34 -23.22
C GLU A 162 9.57 -26.73 -23.84
N ASP A 163 10.00 -27.78 -23.12
CA ASP A 163 9.85 -29.18 -23.51
C ASP A 163 8.43 -29.74 -23.31
N LYS A 164 7.47 -28.89 -22.92
CA LYS A 164 6.07 -29.22 -22.60
C LYS A 164 5.90 -30.16 -21.40
N SER A 165 6.92 -30.33 -20.56
CA SER A 165 6.78 -30.98 -19.26
C SER A 165 6.28 -30.01 -18.20
N TRP A 166 5.59 -30.53 -17.17
CA TRP A 166 5.14 -29.73 -16.03
C TRP A 166 6.32 -29.23 -15.19
N VAL A 167 6.18 -28.02 -14.66
CA VAL A 167 7.17 -27.40 -13.75
C VAL A 167 7.41 -28.22 -12.49
N ASP A 168 6.35 -28.83 -11.96
CA ASP A 168 6.39 -29.77 -10.84
C ASP A 168 5.20 -30.75 -10.92
N LYS A 169 5.23 -31.81 -10.11
CA LYS A 169 4.13 -32.79 -10.02
C LYS A 169 2.84 -32.19 -9.42
N LYS A 170 2.93 -31.02 -8.79
CA LYS A 170 1.80 -30.38 -8.11
C LYS A 170 0.94 -29.62 -9.12
N ALA A 171 1.56 -28.96 -10.10
CA ALA A 171 0.90 -28.30 -11.21
C ALA A 171 0.14 -29.31 -12.09
N GLU A 172 0.78 -30.44 -12.39
CA GLU A 172 0.17 -31.56 -13.11
C GLU A 172 -1.09 -32.08 -12.39
N LYS A 173 -0.96 -32.44 -11.10
CA LYS A 173 -2.11 -32.91 -10.30
C LYS A 173 -3.23 -31.87 -10.18
N ALA A 174 -2.88 -30.59 -10.08
CA ALA A 174 -3.85 -29.50 -9.96
C ALA A 174 -4.73 -29.40 -11.21
N ILE A 175 -4.12 -29.35 -12.40
CA ILE A 175 -4.88 -29.25 -13.65
C ILE A 175 -5.64 -30.54 -13.96
N GLU A 176 -5.10 -31.71 -13.63
CA GLU A 176 -5.77 -33.00 -13.82
C GLU A 176 -7.00 -33.13 -12.93
N GLY A 177 -6.88 -32.76 -11.64
CA GLY A 177 -8.00 -32.74 -10.71
C GLY A 177 -9.09 -31.78 -11.16
N PHE A 178 -8.69 -30.60 -11.64
CA PHE A 178 -9.60 -29.60 -12.18
C PHE A 178 -10.41 -30.10 -13.38
N LYS A 179 -9.72 -30.67 -14.38
CA LYS A 179 -10.37 -31.22 -15.58
C LYS A 179 -11.32 -32.36 -15.23
N ARG A 180 -10.89 -33.27 -14.35
CA ARG A 180 -11.72 -34.38 -13.87
C ARG A 180 -13.00 -33.88 -13.24
N ARG A 181 -12.90 -32.88 -12.35
CA ARG A 181 -14.06 -32.34 -11.65
C ARG A 181 -15.04 -31.61 -12.57
N LYS A 182 -14.54 -30.92 -13.60
CA LYS A 182 -15.39 -30.33 -14.65
C LYS A 182 -16.18 -31.38 -15.43
N ILE A 183 -15.55 -32.50 -15.76
CA ILE A 183 -16.21 -33.62 -16.44
C ILE A 183 -17.31 -34.20 -15.54
N GLU A 184 -17.00 -34.51 -14.27
CA GLU A 184 -17.97 -35.03 -13.31
C GLU A 184 -19.20 -34.10 -13.15
N LEU A 185 -18.98 -32.79 -13.04
CA LEU A 185 -20.07 -31.81 -12.89
C LEU A 185 -20.92 -31.70 -14.17
N THR A 186 -20.28 -31.83 -15.35
CA THR A 186 -20.98 -31.83 -16.64
C THR A 186 -21.84 -33.09 -16.77
N GLU A 187 -21.30 -34.27 -16.44
CA GLU A 187 -22.03 -35.54 -16.45
C GLU A 187 -23.22 -35.50 -15.48
N LEU A 188 -23.02 -35.03 -14.24
CA LEU A 188 -24.09 -34.88 -13.26
C LEU A 188 -25.22 -33.95 -13.74
N SER A 189 -24.88 -32.88 -14.46
CA SER A 189 -25.87 -31.97 -15.05
C SER A 189 -26.67 -32.65 -16.17
N LEU A 190 -26.03 -33.48 -17.01
CA LEU A 190 -26.71 -34.23 -18.07
C LEU A 190 -27.68 -35.28 -17.49
N PHE A 191 -27.27 -36.04 -16.47
CA PHE A 191 -28.13 -37.04 -15.81
C PHE A 191 -29.34 -36.45 -15.09
N GLN A 192 -29.25 -35.20 -14.61
CA GLN A 192 -30.39 -34.49 -14.02
C GLN A 192 -31.42 -34.05 -15.06
N ASN A 193 -30.99 -33.77 -16.29
CA ASN A 193 -31.87 -33.36 -17.39
C ASN A 193 -32.59 -34.54 -18.07
N GLU A 194 -32.11 -35.78 -17.89
CA GLU A 194 -32.74 -37.00 -18.44
C GLU A 194 -33.77 -37.64 -17.50
N ASN A 195 -33.86 -37.21 -16.23
CA ASN A 195 -34.80 -37.77 -15.25
C ASN A 195 -36.09 -36.93 -15.09
N ILE A 196 -37.08 -37.30 -15.92
CA ILE A 196 -38.54 -37.31 -15.70
C ILE A 196 -39.34 -35.99 -15.81
N ASP A 197 -40.35 -36.09 -16.69
CA ASP A 197 -41.68 -35.48 -16.65
C ASP A 197 -42.07 -34.77 -15.35
N GLY A 198 -42.23 -33.45 -15.41
CA GLY A 198 -43.29 -32.76 -14.68
C GLY A 198 -43.01 -32.21 -13.27
N LEU A 199 -41.77 -32.15 -12.78
CA LEU A 199 -41.46 -31.38 -11.55
C LEU A 199 -40.25 -30.44 -11.77
N PRO A 200 -40.39 -29.12 -11.53
CA PRO A 200 -39.27 -28.19 -11.70
C PRO A 200 -38.30 -28.38 -10.53
N CYS A 201 -37.31 -29.26 -10.73
CA CYS A 201 -36.17 -29.36 -9.84
C CYS A 201 -35.27 -28.14 -10.07
N GLU A 202 -35.00 -27.35 -9.02
CA GLU A 202 -34.06 -26.23 -9.09
C GLU A 202 -32.70 -26.76 -9.58
N THR A 203 -32.38 -26.50 -10.84
CA THR A 203 -31.10 -26.88 -11.44
C THR A 203 -30.03 -26.07 -10.73
N GLN A 204 -29.24 -26.70 -9.85
CA GLN A 204 -28.08 -26.06 -9.24
C GLN A 204 -27.14 -25.65 -10.39
N PRO A 205 -26.82 -24.35 -10.54
CA PRO A 205 -25.93 -23.91 -11.61
C PRO A 205 -24.56 -24.58 -11.43
N ILE A 206 -23.97 -25.05 -12.54
CA ILE A 206 -22.62 -25.62 -12.54
C ILE A 206 -21.68 -24.60 -11.87
N PRO A 207 -20.95 -25.00 -10.82
CA PRO A 207 -20.01 -24.11 -10.13
C PRO A 207 -19.02 -23.49 -11.11
N ASP A 208 -18.66 -22.21 -10.89
CA ASP A 208 -17.67 -21.57 -11.72
C ASP A 208 -16.29 -22.26 -11.63
N ASP A 209 -15.46 -22.09 -12.67
CA ASP A 209 -14.12 -22.68 -12.76
C ASP A 209 -13.27 -22.41 -11.50
N LEU A 210 -13.46 -21.28 -10.84
CA LEU A 210 -12.71 -20.95 -9.65
C LEU A 210 -13.15 -21.77 -8.42
N THR A 211 -14.44 -22.01 -8.28
CA THR A 211 -15.04 -22.81 -7.21
C THR A 211 -14.59 -24.26 -7.34
N ILE A 212 -14.59 -24.77 -8.57
CA ILE A 212 -14.03 -26.09 -8.89
C ILE A 212 -12.54 -26.13 -8.55
N TRP A 213 -11.77 -25.09 -8.91
CA TRP A 213 -10.33 -25.02 -8.59
C TRP A 213 -10.06 -25.03 -7.07
N LYS A 214 -10.89 -24.32 -6.30
CA LYS A 214 -10.82 -24.29 -4.82
C LYS A 214 -11.10 -25.65 -4.19
N GLU A 215 -11.96 -26.45 -4.80
CA GLU A 215 -12.30 -27.80 -4.33
C GLU A 215 -11.15 -28.78 -4.58
N VAL A 216 -10.56 -28.76 -5.77
CA VAL A 216 -9.58 -29.76 -6.22
C VAL A 216 -8.15 -29.45 -5.79
N VAL A 217 -7.82 -28.19 -5.53
CA VAL A 217 -6.47 -27.78 -5.15
C VAL A 217 -6.44 -27.34 -3.68
N PRO A 218 -5.69 -28.06 -2.80
CA PRO A 218 -5.57 -27.68 -1.40
C PRO A 218 -5.05 -26.25 -1.23
N LYS A 219 -5.65 -25.50 -0.31
CA LYS A 219 -5.20 -24.14 0.04
C LYS A 219 -3.74 -24.18 0.51
N GLY A 220 -2.94 -23.24 0.00
CA GLY A 220 -1.60 -23.00 0.55
C GLY A 220 -1.67 -22.42 1.96
N LYS A 221 -0.51 -22.29 2.62
CA LYS A 221 -0.38 -21.50 3.85
C LYS A 221 -0.93 -20.09 3.60
N LYS A 222 -1.68 -19.51 4.56
CA LYS A 222 -2.40 -18.21 4.46
C LYS A 222 -3.54 -18.13 3.43
N GLY A 223 -4.08 -19.26 2.94
CA GLY A 223 -5.27 -19.26 2.08
C GLY A 223 -4.99 -18.90 0.61
N THR A 224 -3.73 -18.80 0.21
CA THR A 224 -3.34 -18.51 -1.17
C THR A 224 -3.72 -19.68 -2.10
N LEU A 225 -4.38 -19.36 -3.21
CA LEU A 225 -4.67 -20.32 -4.28
C LEU A 225 -3.38 -20.67 -5.01
N TYR A 226 -3.04 -21.96 -5.02
CA TYR A 226 -1.84 -22.45 -5.66
C TYR A 226 -1.88 -22.18 -7.18
N GLY A 227 -0.75 -21.71 -7.71
CA GLY A 227 -0.53 -21.55 -9.14
C GLY A 227 -1.36 -20.46 -9.83
N PHE A 228 -1.92 -19.50 -9.09
CA PHE A 228 -2.66 -18.36 -9.67
C PHE A 228 -2.09 -16.98 -9.33
N GLY A 229 -1.02 -16.87 -8.53
CA GLY A 229 -0.36 -15.59 -8.21
C GLY A 229 -1.35 -14.49 -7.81
N SER A 230 -1.25 -13.31 -8.44
CA SER A 230 -2.13 -12.16 -8.18
C SER A 230 -3.61 -12.40 -8.51
N ILE A 231 -3.93 -13.28 -9.47
CA ILE A 231 -5.31 -13.70 -9.78
C ILE A 231 -5.91 -14.41 -8.55
N GLY A 232 -5.14 -15.31 -7.92
CA GLY A 232 -5.57 -16.02 -6.71
C GLY A 232 -5.71 -15.12 -5.48
N SER A 233 -4.90 -14.07 -5.39
CA SER A 233 -4.95 -13.07 -4.30
C SER A 233 -6.22 -12.21 -4.35
N LYS A 234 -6.63 -11.75 -5.54
CA LYS A 234 -7.88 -11.00 -5.77
C LYS A 234 -9.14 -11.77 -5.35
N ILE A 235 -9.03 -13.09 -5.28
CA ILE A 235 -10.17 -14.01 -5.18
C ILE A 235 -10.30 -14.64 -3.78
N SER A 236 -9.18 -14.88 -3.08
CA SER A 236 -9.19 -15.51 -1.75
C SER A 236 -9.57 -14.54 -0.63
N SER A 237 -9.36 -13.23 -0.84
CA SER A 237 -9.52 -12.23 0.22
C SER A 237 -10.97 -11.89 0.60
N GLY A 238 -12.00 -12.47 -0.03
CA GLY A 238 -13.42 -12.09 0.20
C GLY A 238 -13.77 -10.65 -0.21
N TYR A 239 -12.76 -9.82 -0.49
CA TYR A 239 -12.89 -8.65 -1.32
C TYR A 239 -13.17 -9.12 -2.73
N THR A 240 -14.45 -9.12 -3.07
CA THR A 240 -14.84 -8.89 -4.45
C THR A 240 -14.26 -7.52 -4.84
N LEU A 241 -13.00 -7.49 -5.28
CA LEU A 241 -12.60 -6.57 -6.33
C LEU A 241 -13.34 -7.07 -7.56
N LEU A 242 -14.65 -6.80 -7.59
CA LEU A 242 -15.48 -6.98 -8.76
C LEU A 242 -14.67 -6.35 -9.89
N SER A 243 -14.55 -7.13 -10.97
CA SER A 243 -14.64 -6.66 -12.34
C SER A 243 -14.72 -5.13 -12.42
N SER A 244 -13.77 -4.54 -13.14
CA SER A 244 -13.55 -3.10 -13.36
C SER A 244 -14.80 -2.26 -13.75
N CYS A 245 -15.99 -2.86 -13.81
CA CYS A 245 -17.29 -2.22 -13.97
C CYS A 245 -18.03 -1.86 -12.66
N SER A 246 -17.73 -2.43 -11.48
CA SER A 246 -18.47 -2.09 -10.23
C SER A 246 -17.77 -1.06 -9.32
N LEU A 247 -16.43 -0.97 -9.40
CA LEU A 247 -15.67 0.07 -8.69
C LEU A 247 -16.04 1.47 -9.19
N ALA A 248 -16.35 1.63 -10.47
CA ALA A 248 -16.81 2.91 -11.01
C ALA A 248 -18.04 3.46 -10.28
N SER A 249 -18.99 2.62 -9.84
CA SER A 249 -20.22 3.10 -9.17
C SER A 249 -20.04 3.40 -7.67
N LYS A 250 -19.10 2.74 -6.98
CA LYS A 250 -18.81 3.03 -5.55
C LYS A 250 -17.73 4.11 -5.39
N GLU A 251 -16.79 4.17 -6.33
CA GLU A 251 -15.78 5.25 -6.44
C GLU A 251 -16.45 6.56 -6.81
N THR A 252 -17.45 6.57 -7.71
CA THR A 252 -18.24 7.79 -7.98
C THR A 252 -19.05 8.27 -6.78
N HIS A 253 -19.59 7.37 -5.94
CA HIS A 253 -20.29 7.76 -4.71
C HIS A 253 -19.34 8.38 -3.67
N LEU A 254 -18.19 7.75 -3.42
CA LEU A 254 -17.19 8.28 -2.49
C LEU A 254 -16.51 9.55 -3.04
N GLU A 255 -16.33 9.66 -4.36
CA GLU A 255 -15.86 10.88 -5.00
C GLU A 255 -16.91 12.00 -4.92
N GLN A 256 -18.20 11.69 -5.06
CA GLN A 256 -19.30 12.65 -4.86
C GLN A 256 -19.34 13.13 -3.41
N GLU A 257 -19.24 12.24 -2.42
CA GLU A 257 -19.16 12.61 -1.00
C GLU A 257 -17.91 13.43 -0.70
N LEU A 258 -16.77 13.12 -1.32
CA LEU A 258 -15.53 13.90 -1.17
C LEU A 258 -15.66 15.29 -1.78
N ILE A 259 -16.28 15.42 -2.96
CA ILE A 259 -16.55 16.70 -3.62
C ILE A 259 -17.53 17.53 -2.78
N GLU A 260 -18.59 16.91 -2.25
CA GLU A 260 -19.56 17.56 -1.38
C GLU A 260 -18.91 18.02 -0.06
N CYS A 261 -18.09 17.17 0.55
CA CYS A 261 -17.36 17.50 1.76
C CYS A 261 -16.35 18.64 1.52
N GLN A 262 -15.64 18.64 0.38
CA GLN A 262 -14.76 19.75 -0.02
C GLN A 262 -15.53 21.05 -0.27
N LYS A 263 -16.74 20.98 -0.86
CA LYS A 263 -17.60 22.15 -1.07
C LYS A 263 -18.02 22.74 0.28
N LYS A 264 -18.46 21.91 1.23
CA LYS A 264 -18.83 22.34 2.59
C LYS A 264 -17.66 22.98 3.33
N VAL A 265 -16.44 22.44 3.18
CA VAL A 265 -15.24 23.04 3.77
C VAL A 265 -14.94 24.42 3.17
N LYS A 266 -15.08 24.59 1.85
CA LYS A 266 -14.89 25.91 1.21
C LYS A 266 -15.96 26.93 1.62
N GLU A 267 -17.21 26.51 1.71
CA GLU A 267 -18.31 27.35 2.20
C GLU A 267 -18.06 27.78 3.65
N GLN A 268 -17.64 26.84 4.52
CA GLN A 268 -17.31 27.15 5.90
C GLN A 268 -16.11 28.09 6.03
N GLN A 269 -15.09 27.94 5.17
CA GLN A 269 -13.96 28.87 5.12
C GLN A 269 -14.39 30.28 4.72
N ALA A 270 -15.29 30.42 3.74
CA ALA A 270 -15.82 31.73 3.36
C ALA A 270 -16.61 32.39 4.50
N VAL A 271 -17.45 31.62 5.21
CA VAL A 271 -18.19 32.11 6.39
C VAL A 271 -17.23 32.54 7.50
N ASN A 272 -16.17 31.77 7.76
CA ASN A 272 -15.18 32.11 8.78
C ASN A 272 -14.42 33.40 8.45
N GLU A 273 -14.07 33.63 7.18
CA GLU A 273 -13.43 34.88 6.75
C GLU A 273 -14.39 36.08 6.84
N GLU A 274 -15.68 35.90 6.53
CA GLU A 274 -16.69 36.94 6.71
C GLU A 274 -16.88 37.30 8.18
N GLN A 275 -16.98 36.30 9.07
CA GLN A 275 -17.06 36.52 10.51
C GLN A 275 -15.83 37.26 11.05
N LYS A 276 -14.64 36.92 10.56
CA LYS A 276 -13.39 37.61 10.92
C LYS A 276 -13.42 39.07 10.49
N LEU A 277 -13.94 39.38 9.30
CA LEU A 277 -14.09 40.75 8.83
C LEU A 277 -15.13 41.53 9.67
N GLN A 278 -16.24 40.89 10.03
CA GLN A 278 -17.23 41.49 10.92
C GLN A 278 -16.64 41.82 12.30
N LEU A 279 -15.87 40.90 12.89
CA LEU A 279 -15.18 41.14 14.15
C LEU A 279 -14.18 42.30 14.06
N GLN A 280 -13.41 42.39 12.96
CA GLN A 280 -12.51 43.52 12.73
C GLN A 280 -13.26 44.86 12.62
N ASN A 281 -14.39 44.88 11.93
CA ASN A 281 -15.22 46.09 11.83
C ASN A 281 -15.84 46.47 13.18
N GLN A 282 -16.26 45.50 13.99
CA GLN A 282 -16.69 45.77 15.37
C GLN A 282 -15.55 46.34 16.22
N HIS A 283 -14.34 45.78 16.10
CA HIS A 283 -13.18 46.29 16.85
C HIS A 283 -12.88 47.76 16.51
N LYS A 284 -12.88 48.11 15.22
CA LYS A 284 -12.71 49.52 14.78
C LYS A 284 -13.80 50.45 15.31
N ARG A 285 -15.05 49.97 15.38
CA ARG A 285 -16.16 50.75 15.98
C ARG A 285 -15.97 50.93 17.47
N ILE A 286 -15.50 49.90 18.18
CA ILE A 286 -15.18 49.99 19.60
C ILE A 286 -14.09 51.04 19.78
N GLU A 287 -12.92 50.88 19.14
CA GLU A 287 -11.80 51.85 19.21
C GLU A 287 -12.25 53.29 18.94
N SER A 288 -13.08 53.51 17.92
CA SER A 288 -13.63 54.84 17.61
C SER A 288 -14.54 55.37 18.72
N ASN A 289 -15.36 54.52 19.34
CA ASN A 289 -16.21 54.91 20.46
C ASN A 289 -15.38 55.19 21.72
N GLU A 290 -14.35 54.38 21.99
CA GLU A 290 -13.41 54.62 23.10
C GLU A 290 -12.71 55.97 22.94
N SER A 291 -12.26 56.28 21.72
CA SER A 291 -11.66 57.58 21.39
C SER A 291 -12.62 58.75 21.62
N MET A 292 -13.89 58.63 21.18
CA MET A 292 -14.90 59.66 21.38
C MET A 292 -15.23 59.86 22.87
N LEU A 293 -15.34 58.77 23.63
CA LEU A 293 -15.55 58.82 25.07
C LEU A 293 -14.36 59.48 25.78
N ALA A 294 -13.13 59.14 25.41
CA ALA A 294 -11.94 59.78 25.97
C ALA A 294 -11.92 61.29 25.69
N ALA A 295 -12.31 61.72 24.49
CA ALA A 295 -12.41 63.14 24.15
C ALA A 295 -13.51 63.86 24.95
N LEU A 296 -14.67 63.23 25.19
CA LEU A 296 -15.75 63.80 25.99
C LEU A 296 -15.37 63.92 27.47
N PHE A 297 -14.77 62.88 28.06
CA PHE A 297 -14.30 62.90 29.44
C PHE A 297 -13.20 63.96 29.64
N GLY A 298 -12.30 64.11 28.67
CA GLY A 298 -11.30 65.18 28.67
C GLY A 298 -11.91 66.58 28.64
N LYS A 299 -12.97 66.81 27.85
CA LYS A 299 -13.70 68.10 27.81
C LYS A 299 -14.47 68.42 29.09
N LEU A 300 -14.96 67.40 29.79
CA LEU A 300 -15.67 67.53 31.07
C LEU A 300 -14.73 67.50 32.28
N ASN A 301 -13.42 67.36 32.06
CA ASN A 301 -12.38 67.29 33.09
C ASN A 301 -12.61 66.18 34.14
N MET A 302 -13.19 65.06 33.69
CA MET A 302 -13.52 63.89 34.50
C MET A 302 -12.48 62.77 34.29
N PRO A 303 -12.14 61.98 35.34
CA PRO A 303 -11.19 60.87 35.21
C PRO A 303 -11.77 59.73 34.35
N LEU A 304 -10.91 59.12 33.53
CA LEU A 304 -11.26 58.00 32.64
C LEU A 304 -11.56 56.70 33.44
N PRO A 305 -12.53 55.86 32.99
CA PRO A 305 -12.82 54.58 33.64
C PRO A 305 -11.66 53.57 33.55
N PRO A 306 -11.53 52.64 34.53
CA PRO A 306 -10.34 51.76 34.66
C PRO A 306 -10.08 50.77 33.51
N ASN A 307 -11.08 50.38 32.74
CA ASN A 307 -10.94 49.36 31.68
C ASN A 307 -10.25 49.87 30.38
N PHE A 308 -9.90 51.15 30.28
CA PHE A 308 -9.27 51.72 29.07
C PHE A 308 -7.73 51.80 29.15
N ALA A 309 -7.11 51.25 30.20
CA ALA A 309 -5.67 51.29 30.39
C ALA A 309 -5.08 49.87 30.46
N SER A 310 -4.79 49.24 29.31
CA SER A 310 -3.57 48.43 29.04
C SER A 310 -3.73 47.47 27.86
N ALA A 311 -2.79 47.56 26.91
CA ALA A 311 -2.43 46.45 26.02
C ALA A 311 -0.91 46.25 26.14
N SER A 312 -0.50 45.05 26.56
CA SER A 312 0.91 44.61 26.49
C SER A 312 0.99 43.32 25.68
N PRO A 313 2.04 43.12 24.85
CA PRO A 313 2.15 41.96 23.97
C PRO A 313 2.73 40.75 24.72
N VAL A 314 2.13 39.58 24.51
CA VAL A 314 2.57 38.30 25.10
C VAL A 314 3.52 37.58 24.15
N GLN A 315 4.68 37.22 24.70
CA GLN A 315 5.79 36.51 24.07
C GLN A 315 5.55 35.01 23.92
N ASP A 316 6.28 34.46 22.95
CA ASP A 316 6.51 33.05 22.64
C ASP A 316 7.12 32.28 23.83
N GLY A 317 6.70 31.03 24.02
CA GLY A 317 7.09 30.20 25.17
C GLY A 317 6.66 28.75 25.03
N SER A 318 7.58 27.95 24.52
CA SER A 318 7.60 26.48 24.47
C SER A 318 7.23 25.80 25.78
N ASN A 319 6.57 24.63 25.71
CA ASN A 319 6.81 23.54 26.65
C ASN A 319 6.49 22.17 26.06
N GLU A 320 7.47 21.28 26.22
CA GLU A 320 7.38 19.82 26.06
C GLU A 320 6.42 19.19 27.07
N ILE A 321 5.94 17.99 26.78
CA ILE A 321 6.10 16.75 27.57
C ILE A 321 5.02 15.74 27.15
N GLY A 322 5.44 14.48 26.94
CA GLY A 322 4.63 13.33 27.36
C GLY A 322 4.10 12.42 26.27
N ASP A 323 4.95 11.51 25.79
CA ASP A 323 4.58 10.10 25.54
C ASP A 323 4.08 9.47 26.88
N PRO A 324 3.52 8.23 26.95
CA PRO A 324 3.40 7.20 25.91
C PRO A 324 2.05 6.43 25.92
N SER A 325 1.88 5.54 24.95
CA SER A 325 1.59 4.10 25.17
C SER A 325 0.74 3.51 24.03
N ASN A 326 1.25 2.46 23.40
CA ASN A 326 0.92 1.08 23.74
C ASN A 326 0.88 0.19 22.49
N SER A 327 1.71 -0.84 22.55
CA SER A 327 1.48 -2.21 22.08
C SER A 327 1.09 -2.51 20.63
N ASN A 328 1.67 -3.63 20.20
CA ASN A 328 1.06 -4.67 19.40
C ASN A 328 1.21 -4.59 17.88
N ASN A 329 2.30 -5.24 17.45
CA ASN A 329 2.27 -6.49 16.70
C ASN A 329 1.51 -6.52 15.37
N GLY A 330 2.26 -6.91 14.33
CA GLY A 330 1.77 -7.92 13.41
C GLY A 330 1.89 -7.59 11.92
N ASP A 331 2.81 -8.31 11.29
CA ASP A 331 2.52 -9.06 10.06
C ASP A 331 2.59 -8.36 8.69
N ASP A 332 3.81 -8.43 8.13
CA ASP A 332 4.14 -9.13 6.87
C ASP A 332 3.01 -9.35 5.84
N PHE A 333 2.99 -8.49 4.80
CA PHE A 333 2.32 -8.78 3.53
C PHE A 333 3.20 -8.43 2.32
N ASP A 334 3.48 -9.47 1.54
CA ASP A 334 3.85 -9.41 0.13
C ASP A 334 2.81 -8.58 -0.64
N VAL A 335 3.27 -7.60 -1.43
CA VAL A 335 2.41 -6.91 -2.40
C VAL A 335 3.14 -6.80 -3.73
N ASP A 336 2.75 -7.69 -4.64
CA ASP A 336 3.04 -7.65 -6.06
C ASP A 336 2.65 -6.28 -6.64
N LEU A 337 3.56 -5.69 -7.41
CA LEU A 337 3.43 -4.30 -7.87
C LEU A 337 2.57 -4.12 -9.11
N ASP A 338 2.23 -5.20 -9.80
CA ASP A 338 1.78 -5.08 -11.19
C ASP A 338 0.25 -4.93 -11.33
N ASP A 339 -0.46 -4.75 -10.22
CA ASP A 339 -1.93 -4.56 -10.20
C ASP A 339 -2.39 -3.10 -10.03
N TYR A 340 -1.48 -2.11 -10.05
CA TYR A 340 -1.83 -0.70 -9.78
C TYR A 340 -1.41 0.31 -10.85
N ILE A 341 -1.22 -0.11 -12.10
CA ILE A 341 -1.14 0.78 -13.27
C ILE A 341 -2.47 0.79 -14.01
#